data_AF-A0A4Q3WUT9-F1
#
_entry.id   AF-A0A4Q3WUT9-F1
#
_cell.length_a   1.000
_cell.length_b   1.000
_cell.length_c   1.000
_cell.angle_alpha   90.00
_cell.angle_beta   90.00
_cell.angle_gamma   90.00
#
_symmetry.space_group_name_H-M   'P 1'
#
loop_
_entity.id
_entity.type
_entity.pdbx_description
1 polymer ?
#
loop_
_entity_poly.entity_id
_entity_poly.type
_entity_poly.pdbx_seq_one_letter_code
_entity_poly.pdbx_strand_id
1 'polypeptide(L)'
;MKLISVRSTPLILIAFALTGPLCSLALAQPDTNPPDVAVFTNIVTKNRKVDKRTPEQIQQMDAQNGELAMLKLRRQLTWVGITDTATQNLIVDYRKAQFHPADLLRDGFEAVLVALQDKAIPDKAIPDEEFAVLLGEFQSRVGEEKARRAKSFRAIAEKIDLARNPRLDATLLVLGFVGDESLMVEGINGTVNALKSALVLADAGIADVLPREGGPALLAALAEVASRADLRDVMARRADESELLRKRLTLHGVNEKSLQDTILAYASGNRQAKEDLDAKYKGILVGLGRDLFSDAQLAGQLNEFRALIQEENDFREVAFNTLSQNLDFGKNPRLDALLMSLGITGNELALVSVNEPKLKTRQLKQDLAEISQNKETKVVKKD
;
A
#
# COMPACT_ATOMS: atom_id res chain seq x y z
N MET A 1 -6.75 35.53 36.82
CA MET A 1 -6.47 34.08 36.81
C MET A 1 -7.75 33.34 36.44
N LYS A 2 -7.85 32.79 35.23
CA LYS A 2 -8.99 31.98 34.77
C LYS A 2 -8.60 30.51 34.93
N LEU A 3 -9.35 29.76 35.75
CA LEU A 3 -9.21 28.32 35.92
C LEU A 3 -9.79 27.62 34.67
N ILE A 4 -8.94 26.90 33.95
CA ILE A 4 -9.34 26.03 32.83
C ILE A 4 -9.76 24.68 33.43
N SER A 5 -11.05 24.38 33.32
CA SER A 5 -11.64 23.09 33.69
C SER A 5 -11.28 22.04 32.64
N VAL A 6 -10.35 21.14 32.95
CA VAL A 6 -10.04 19.96 32.13
C VAL A 6 -11.11 18.90 32.41
N ARG A 7 -11.98 18.61 31.44
CA ARG A 7 -12.93 17.49 31.52
C ARG A 7 -12.17 16.19 31.22
N SER A 8 -12.13 15.29 32.19
CA SER A 8 -11.66 13.92 32.04
C SER A 8 -12.71 13.08 31.31
N THR A 9 -12.41 12.63 30.10
CA THR A 9 -13.18 11.60 29.39
C THR A 9 -12.83 10.23 29.99
N PRO A 10 -13.81 9.39 30.36
CA PRO A 10 -13.50 8.06 30.89
C PRO A 10 -13.01 7.13 29.77
N LEU A 11 -11.89 6.45 30.02
CA LEU A 11 -11.41 5.31 29.24
C LEU A 11 -12.46 4.19 29.31
N ILE A 12 -13.10 3.88 28.18
CA ILE A 12 -13.96 2.70 28.04
C ILE A 12 -13.05 1.53 27.68
N LEU A 13 -12.85 0.64 28.64
CA LEU A 13 -12.17 -0.64 28.45
C LEU A 13 -13.13 -1.58 27.68
N ILE A 14 -12.92 -1.75 26.37
CA ILE A 14 -13.71 -2.72 25.58
C ILE A 14 -13.10 -4.11 25.82
N ALA A 15 -13.69 -4.84 26.76
CA ALA A 15 -13.42 -6.27 26.93
C ALA A 15 -14.24 -7.06 25.89
N PHE A 16 -13.56 -7.61 24.87
CA PHE A 16 -14.17 -8.61 23.99
C PHE A 16 -14.34 -9.93 24.75
N ALA A 17 -15.49 -10.10 25.40
CA ALA A 17 -15.92 -11.39 25.92
C ALA A 17 -16.48 -12.25 24.77
N LEU A 18 -15.60 -12.96 24.06
CA LEU A 18 -15.97 -14.02 23.14
C LEU A 18 -16.45 -15.24 23.94
N THR A 19 -17.74 -15.26 24.30
CA THR A 19 -18.42 -16.49 24.75
C THR A 19 -19.70 -16.67 23.94
N GLY A 20 -19.61 -17.52 22.91
CA GLY A 20 -20.73 -18.00 22.12
C GLY A 20 -20.60 -19.52 21.93
N PRO A 21 -21.71 -20.27 21.95
CA PRO A 21 -21.69 -21.72 22.11
C PRO A 21 -21.21 -22.44 20.84
N LEU A 22 -20.44 -23.50 21.07
CA LEU A 22 -19.91 -24.42 20.07
C LEU A 22 -21.05 -25.09 19.29
N CYS A 23 -21.34 -24.60 18.08
CA CYS A 23 -22.02 -25.40 17.06
C CYS A 23 -21.02 -26.42 16.50
N SER A 24 -21.22 -27.68 16.87
CA SER A 24 -20.46 -28.83 16.36
C SER A 24 -20.79 -29.07 14.88
N LEU A 25 -20.07 -28.40 13.97
CA LEU A 25 -19.99 -28.80 12.57
C LEU A 25 -18.96 -29.92 12.45
N ALA A 26 -19.42 -31.12 12.10
CA ALA A 26 -18.57 -32.23 11.73
C ALA A 26 -17.80 -31.87 10.45
N LEU A 27 -16.56 -31.43 10.60
CA LEU A 27 -15.60 -31.25 9.50
C LEU A 27 -14.98 -32.62 9.18
N ALA A 28 -15.01 -32.99 7.90
CA ALA A 28 -14.25 -34.12 7.39
C ALA A 28 -12.77 -33.97 7.77
N GLN A 29 -12.13 -35.05 8.21
CA GLN A 29 -10.72 -35.05 8.57
C GLN A 29 -9.89 -34.65 7.33
N PRO A 30 -8.96 -33.69 7.47
CA PRO A 30 -8.07 -33.34 6.38
C PRO A 30 -7.17 -34.54 6.06
N ASP A 31 -7.04 -34.82 4.76
CA ASP A 31 -6.11 -35.81 4.21
C ASP A 31 -4.70 -35.53 4.76
N THR A 32 -4.14 -36.49 5.50
CA THR A 32 -2.87 -36.37 6.24
C THR A 32 -1.64 -36.58 5.35
N ASN A 33 -1.80 -36.62 4.03
CA ASN A 33 -0.66 -36.72 3.14
C ASN A 33 0.11 -35.38 3.11
N PRO A 34 1.39 -35.35 3.52
CA PRO A 34 2.20 -34.15 3.38
C PRO A 34 2.25 -33.76 1.90
N PRO A 35 2.08 -32.47 1.55
CA PRO A 35 2.18 -32.05 0.17
C PRO A 35 3.58 -32.39 -0.36
N ASP A 36 3.62 -33.13 -1.45
CA ASP A 36 4.84 -33.46 -2.17
C ASP A 36 5.58 -32.15 -2.54
N VAL A 37 6.71 -31.92 -1.88
CA VAL A 37 7.51 -30.69 -1.97
C VAL A 37 8.17 -30.54 -3.37
N ALA A 38 8.01 -31.55 -4.24
CA ALA A 38 8.60 -31.58 -5.58
C ALA A 38 7.89 -30.74 -6.65
N VAL A 39 6.71 -30.14 -6.40
CA VAL A 39 5.88 -29.56 -7.48
C VAL A 39 6.20 -28.09 -7.83
N PHE A 40 7.04 -27.38 -7.07
CA PHE A 40 7.31 -25.94 -7.33
C PHE A 40 8.55 -25.62 -8.20
N THR A 41 9.24 -26.61 -8.77
CA THR A 41 10.41 -26.36 -9.62
C THR A 41 10.08 -25.94 -11.06
N ASN A 42 8.81 -25.94 -11.47
CA ASN A 42 8.38 -25.37 -12.75
C ASN A 42 8.07 -23.86 -12.64
N ILE A 43 9.00 -23.07 -12.10
CA ILE A 43 9.02 -21.63 -12.41
C ILE A 43 9.45 -21.54 -13.86
N VAL A 44 8.45 -21.39 -14.74
CA VAL A 44 8.62 -21.10 -16.16
C VAL A 44 9.65 -19.98 -16.31
N THR A 45 10.88 -20.34 -16.64
CA THR A 45 11.89 -19.44 -17.19
C THR A 45 11.43 -19.08 -18.60
N LYS A 46 10.36 -18.28 -18.70
CA LYS A 46 10.08 -17.54 -19.93
C LYS A 46 11.37 -16.79 -20.22
N ASN A 47 12.03 -17.16 -21.32
CA ASN A 47 13.15 -16.45 -21.93
C ASN A 47 12.73 -14.99 -22.14
N ARG A 48 12.79 -14.18 -21.07
CA ARG A 48 12.58 -12.74 -21.10
C ARG A 48 13.80 -12.23 -21.84
N LYS A 49 13.60 -11.81 -23.09
CA LYS A 49 14.62 -11.12 -23.88
C LYS A 49 15.26 -10.08 -22.95
N VAL A 50 16.55 -10.28 -22.68
CA VAL A 50 17.37 -9.30 -21.95
C VAL A 50 17.16 -7.97 -22.66
N ASP A 51 16.82 -6.96 -21.87
CA ASP A 51 16.55 -5.64 -22.40
C ASP A 51 17.83 -5.11 -23.03
N LYS A 52 17.84 -4.94 -24.37
CA LYS A 52 19.07 -4.57 -25.10
C LYS A 52 19.38 -3.08 -25.01
N ARG A 53 18.68 -2.34 -24.15
CA ARG A 53 18.85 -0.89 -24.00
C ARG A 53 20.10 -0.59 -23.20
N THR A 54 20.90 0.37 -23.66
CA THR A 54 22.09 0.84 -22.91
C THR A 54 21.67 1.63 -21.67
N PRO A 55 22.54 1.80 -20.66
CA PRO A 55 22.27 2.63 -19.49
C PRO A 55 21.80 4.05 -19.86
N GLU A 56 22.37 4.64 -20.90
CA GLU A 56 22.00 5.97 -21.39
C GLU A 56 20.60 5.98 -22.00
N GLN A 57 20.22 4.93 -22.74
CA GLN A 57 18.87 4.79 -23.30
C GLN A 57 17.83 4.59 -22.20
N ILE A 58 18.17 3.88 -21.12
CA ILE A 58 17.32 3.73 -19.95
C ILE A 58 17.13 5.09 -19.27
N GLN A 59 18.21 5.83 -19.01
CA GLN A 59 18.14 7.17 -18.42
C GLN A 59 17.31 8.15 -19.27
N GLN A 60 17.48 8.13 -20.60
CA GLN A 60 16.70 8.98 -21.50
C GLN A 60 15.21 8.62 -21.47
N MET A 61 14.89 7.32 -21.48
CA MET A 61 13.50 6.88 -21.39
C MET A 61 12.88 7.25 -20.04
N ASP A 62 13.63 7.11 -18.94
CA ASP A 62 13.15 7.48 -17.61
C ASP A 62 12.90 8.99 -17.51
N ALA A 63 13.78 9.81 -18.09
CA ALA A 63 13.57 11.25 -18.19
C ALA A 63 12.31 11.60 -19.03
N GLN A 64 12.12 10.95 -20.18
CA GLN A 64 10.94 11.13 -21.02
C GLN A 64 9.65 10.69 -20.31
N ASN A 65 9.68 9.56 -19.62
CA ASN A 65 8.57 9.05 -18.83
C ASN A 65 8.23 10.01 -17.69
N GLY A 66 9.25 10.58 -17.03
CA GLY A 66 9.09 11.60 -16.01
C GLY A 66 8.37 12.85 -16.54
N GLU A 67 8.82 13.40 -17.67
CA GLU A 67 8.19 14.57 -18.29
C GLU A 67 6.76 14.28 -18.78
N LEU A 68 6.52 13.10 -19.37
CA LEU A 68 5.17 12.67 -19.74
C LEU A 68 4.25 12.53 -18.52
N ALA A 69 4.77 12.01 -17.39
CA ALA A 69 4.01 11.94 -16.15
C ALA A 69 3.65 13.33 -15.63
N MET A 70 4.56 14.31 -15.72
CA MET A 70 4.29 15.69 -15.28
C MET A 70 3.29 16.40 -16.20
N LEU A 71 3.35 16.16 -17.51
CA LEU A 71 2.35 16.68 -18.45
C LEU A 71 0.96 16.09 -18.18
N LYS A 72 0.87 14.78 -17.91
CA LYS A 72 -0.38 14.13 -17.51
C LYS A 72 -0.94 14.72 -16.23
N LEU A 73 -0.08 14.97 -15.24
CA LEU A 73 -0.47 15.62 -13.98
C LEU A 73 -1.05 17.02 -14.24
N ARG A 74 -0.39 17.87 -15.04
CA ARG A 74 -0.93 19.19 -15.38
C ARG A 74 -2.30 19.10 -16.06
N ARG A 75 -2.48 18.18 -17.00
CA ARG A 75 -3.78 17.95 -17.65
C ARG A 75 -4.86 17.53 -16.65
N GLN A 76 -4.53 16.68 -15.69
CA GLN A 76 -5.45 16.28 -14.62
C GLN A 76 -5.84 17.47 -13.73
N LEU A 77 -4.87 18.31 -13.36
CA LEU A 77 -5.14 19.54 -12.59
C LEU A 77 -6.04 20.49 -13.37
N THR A 78 -5.76 20.72 -14.66
CA THR A 78 -6.64 21.53 -15.52
C THR A 78 -8.05 20.95 -15.61
N TRP A 79 -8.17 19.63 -15.74
CA TRP A 79 -9.47 18.96 -15.88
C TRP A 79 -10.37 19.12 -14.64
N VAL A 80 -9.80 19.18 -13.43
CA VAL A 80 -10.55 19.48 -12.20
C VAL A 80 -10.73 21.00 -11.95
N GLY A 81 -10.39 21.86 -12.91
CA GLY A 81 -10.56 23.31 -12.84
C GLY A 81 -9.37 24.09 -12.24
N ILE A 82 -8.25 23.43 -11.93
CA ILE A 82 -7.04 24.12 -11.44
C ILE A 82 -6.23 24.58 -12.65
N THR A 83 -6.47 25.80 -13.12
CA THR A 83 -5.83 26.37 -14.32
C THR A 83 -4.67 27.32 -14.02
N ASP A 84 -4.50 27.73 -12.76
CA ASP A 84 -3.39 28.59 -12.34
C ASP A 84 -2.04 27.89 -12.55
N THR A 85 -1.22 28.44 -13.43
CA THR A 85 0.05 27.83 -13.83
C THR A 85 1.07 27.83 -12.69
N ALA A 86 1.02 28.82 -11.78
CA ALA A 86 1.87 28.88 -10.61
C ALA A 86 1.58 27.72 -9.65
N THR A 87 0.31 27.49 -9.34
CA THR A 87 -0.16 26.36 -8.52
C THR A 87 0.19 25.02 -9.17
N GLN A 88 -0.06 24.85 -10.47
CA GLN A 88 0.32 23.63 -11.19
C GLN A 88 1.82 23.36 -11.14
N ASN A 89 2.65 24.40 -11.30
CA ASN A 89 4.11 24.30 -11.21
C ASN A 89 4.54 23.83 -9.81
N LEU A 90 3.99 24.44 -8.76
CA LEU A 90 4.28 24.03 -7.37
C LEU A 90 3.98 22.55 -7.14
N ILE A 91 2.82 22.07 -7.60
CA ILE A 91 2.40 20.67 -7.43
C ILE A 91 3.32 19.72 -8.22
N VAL A 92 3.69 20.09 -9.45
CA VAL A 92 4.64 19.34 -10.27
C VAL A 92 6.01 19.28 -9.62
N ASP A 93 6.53 20.40 -9.11
CA ASP A 93 7.84 20.46 -8.44
C ASP A 93 7.85 19.65 -7.15
N TYR A 94 6.77 19.72 -6.38
CA TYR A 94 6.57 18.85 -5.22
C TYR A 94 6.62 17.38 -5.63
N ARG A 95 5.87 16.96 -6.67
CA ARG A 95 5.88 15.57 -7.14
C ARG A 95 7.27 15.17 -7.64
N LYS A 96 7.99 16.03 -8.37
CA LYS A 96 9.39 15.79 -8.78
C LYS A 96 10.29 15.52 -7.56
N ALA A 97 10.16 16.31 -6.50
CA ALA A 97 10.93 16.15 -5.27
C ALA A 97 10.62 14.85 -4.49
N GLN A 98 9.50 14.16 -4.79
CA GLN A 98 9.16 12.89 -4.16
C GLN A 98 9.83 11.66 -4.80
N PHE A 99 10.31 11.75 -6.05
CA PHE A 99 10.84 10.57 -6.75
C PHE A 99 12.21 10.12 -6.25
N HIS A 100 13.11 11.06 -5.94
CA HIS A 100 14.51 10.71 -5.67
C HIS A 100 14.71 9.85 -4.40
N PRO A 101 14.01 10.12 -3.27
CA PRO A 101 14.17 9.32 -2.05
C PRO A 101 13.51 7.93 -2.11
N ALA A 102 12.57 7.71 -3.04
CA ALA A 102 11.91 6.41 -3.21
C ALA A 102 12.89 5.32 -3.66
N ASP A 103 13.94 5.67 -4.42
CA ASP A 103 14.99 4.73 -4.82
C ASP A 103 15.76 4.18 -3.61
N LEU A 104 16.11 5.03 -2.63
CA LEU A 104 16.85 4.60 -1.44
C LEU A 104 16.05 3.66 -0.54
N LEU A 105 14.74 3.90 -0.44
CA LEU A 105 13.84 3.00 0.26
C LEU A 105 13.68 1.68 -0.48
N ARG A 106 13.56 1.71 -1.81
CA ARG A 106 13.48 0.49 -2.61
C ARG A 106 14.73 -0.38 -2.43
N ASP A 107 15.91 0.21 -2.52
CA ASP A 107 17.16 -0.54 -2.42
C ASP A 107 17.31 -1.15 -1.02
N GLY A 108 16.91 -0.43 0.04
CA GLY A 108 16.86 -0.97 1.40
C GLY A 108 15.84 -2.10 1.56
N PHE A 109 14.65 -1.97 0.97
CA PHE A 109 13.64 -3.02 1.00
C PHE A 109 14.04 -4.26 0.20
N GLU A 110 14.65 -4.08 -0.97
CA GLU A 110 15.18 -5.18 -1.78
C GLU A 110 16.27 -5.96 -1.01
N ALA A 111 17.14 -5.26 -0.28
CA ALA A 111 18.13 -5.91 0.59
C ALA A 111 17.47 -6.78 1.67
N VAL A 112 16.41 -6.28 2.32
CA VAL A 112 15.63 -7.05 3.32
C VAL A 112 15.00 -8.28 2.68
N LEU A 113 14.40 -8.16 1.49
CA LEU A 113 13.81 -9.30 0.77
C LEU A 113 14.83 -10.37 0.39
N VAL A 114 16.00 -9.96 -0.10
CA VAL A 114 17.08 -10.89 -0.45
C VAL A 114 17.55 -11.64 0.80
N ALA A 115 17.79 -10.92 1.90
CA ALA A 115 18.20 -11.52 3.17
C ALA A 115 17.14 -12.46 3.79
N LEU A 116 15.85 -12.22 3.53
CA LEU A 116 14.76 -13.13 3.89
C LEU A 116 14.80 -14.42 3.05
N GLN A 117 15.03 -14.29 1.74
CA GLN A 117 15.06 -15.41 0.79
C GLN A 117 16.30 -16.30 0.98
N ASP A 118 17.46 -15.70 1.25
CA ASP A 118 18.74 -16.41 1.38
C ASP A 118 18.75 -17.38 2.57
N LYS A 119 17.83 -17.25 3.54
CA LYS A 119 17.63 -18.27 4.61
C LYS A 119 17.27 -19.65 4.05
N ALA A 120 16.65 -19.71 2.87
CA ALA A 120 16.35 -20.98 2.21
C ALA A 120 17.61 -21.72 1.71
N ILE A 121 18.77 -21.05 1.72
CA ILE A 121 20.07 -21.59 1.31
C ILE A 121 20.97 -21.61 2.55
N PRO A 122 21.24 -22.79 3.16
CA PRO A 122 21.96 -22.90 4.43
C PRO A 122 23.30 -22.14 4.47
N ASP A 123 24.04 -22.14 3.37
CA ASP A 123 25.38 -21.51 3.30
C ASP A 123 25.35 -19.99 3.06
N LYS A 124 24.17 -19.39 2.86
CA LYS A 124 23.97 -17.95 2.61
C LYS A 124 23.10 -17.27 3.66
N ALA A 125 22.63 -18.01 4.66
CA ALA A 125 21.78 -17.45 5.69
C ALA A 125 22.57 -16.46 6.55
N ILE A 126 22.17 -15.18 6.54
CA ILE A 126 22.72 -14.19 7.46
C ILE A 126 22.25 -14.47 8.90
N PRO A 127 23.07 -14.23 9.94
CA PRO A 127 22.65 -14.31 11.33
C PRO A 127 21.45 -13.40 11.63
N ASP A 128 20.64 -13.76 12.63
CA ASP A 128 19.45 -12.98 12.99
C ASP A 128 19.82 -11.60 13.55
N GLU A 129 20.99 -11.45 14.16
CA GLU A 129 21.52 -10.17 14.63
C GLU A 129 21.84 -9.24 13.45
N GLU A 130 22.50 -9.75 12.41
CA GLU A 130 22.80 -8.98 11.19
C GLU A 130 21.51 -8.62 10.43
N PHE A 131 20.55 -9.55 10.39
CA PHE A 131 19.23 -9.31 9.82
C PHE A 131 18.47 -8.21 10.58
N ALA A 132 18.53 -8.21 11.92
CA ALA A 132 17.90 -7.19 12.75
C ALA A 132 18.48 -5.79 12.48
N VAL A 133 19.80 -5.68 12.29
CA VAL A 133 20.45 -4.41 11.91
C VAL A 133 19.92 -3.93 10.55
N LEU A 134 19.89 -4.80 9.54
CA LEU A 134 19.38 -4.47 8.21
C LEU A 134 17.91 -3.98 8.25
N LEU A 135 17.06 -4.68 9.00
CA LEU A 135 15.66 -4.29 9.17
C LEU A 135 15.52 -2.96 9.89
N GLY A 136 16.28 -2.75 10.97
CA GLY A 136 16.29 -1.50 11.73
C GLY A 136 16.76 -0.30 10.90
N GLU A 137 17.79 -0.46 10.07
CA GLU A 137 18.24 0.58 9.13
C GLU A 137 17.15 0.93 8.12
N PHE A 138 16.47 -0.06 7.56
CA PHE A 138 15.35 0.17 6.64
C PHE A 138 14.20 0.92 7.32
N GLN A 139 13.78 0.47 8.51
CA GLN A 139 12.72 1.11 9.29
C GLN A 139 13.07 2.57 9.67
N SER A 140 14.35 2.85 9.98
CA SER A 140 14.82 4.21 10.23
C SER A 140 14.67 5.10 8.99
N ARG A 141 15.11 4.62 7.82
CA ARG A 141 14.98 5.36 6.55
C ARG A 141 13.51 5.64 6.19
N VAL A 142 12.63 4.67 6.44
CA VAL A 142 11.18 4.84 6.29
C VAL A 142 10.67 6.00 7.17
N GLY A 143 11.09 6.03 8.44
CA GLY A 143 10.71 7.09 9.38
C GLY A 143 11.17 8.47 8.92
N GLU A 144 12.42 8.57 8.46
CA GLU A 144 12.99 9.81 7.90
C GLU A 144 12.22 10.29 6.66
N GLU A 145 11.89 9.37 5.75
CA GLU A 145 11.13 9.70 4.55
C GLU A 145 9.70 10.16 4.89
N LYS A 146 9.00 9.47 5.81
CA LYS A 146 7.67 9.90 6.28
C LYS A 146 7.73 11.33 6.84
N ALA A 147 8.71 11.63 7.70
CA ALA A 147 8.90 12.96 8.25
C ALA A 147 9.20 14.01 7.16
N ARG A 148 10.05 13.68 6.19
CA ARG A 148 10.37 14.55 5.06
C ARG A 148 9.13 14.83 4.21
N ARG A 149 8.35 13.80 3.85
CA ARG A 149 7.10 13.93 3.07
C ARG A 149 6.10 14.82 3.79
N ALA A 150 5.86 14.58 5.07
CA ALA A 150 4.96 15.40 5.89
C ALA A 150 5.39 16.87 5.92
N LYS A 151 6.69 17.15 6.08
CA LYS A 151 7.24 18.52 6.05
C LYS A 151 7.06 19.17 4.69
N SER A 152 7.44 18.47 3.61
CA SER A 152 7.30 18.97 2.24
C SER A 152 5.83 19.23 1.89
N PHE A 153 4.93 18.35 2.33
CA PHE A 153 3.49 18.50 2.11
C PHE A 153 2.95 19.75 2.81
N ARG A 154 3.25 19.95 4.11
CA ARG A 154 2.85 21.16 4.83
C ARG A 154 3.33 22.43 4.13
N ALA A 155 4.58 22.45 3.68
CA ALA A 155 5.17 23.59 3.00
C ALA A 155 4.46 23.92 1.67
N ILE A 156 4.07 22.91 0.88
CA ILE A 156 3.29 23.17 -0.34
C ILE A 156 1.84 23.51 -0.06
N ALA A 157 1.20 22.83 0.90
CA ALA A 157 -0.18 23.08 1.29
C ALA A 157 -0.40 24.54 1.73
N GLU A 158 0.56 25.11 2.47
CA GLU A 158 0.56 26.53 2.84
C GLU A 158 0.71 27.44 1.61
N LYS A 159 1.65 27.14 0.71
CA LYS A 159 1.92 27.96 -0.49
C LYS A 159 0.74 28.04 -1.46
N ILE A 160 -0.03 26.96 -1.58
CA ILE A 160 -1.21 26.89 -2.47
C ILE A 160 -2.52 27.20 -1.74
N ASP A 161 -2.45 27.64 -0.49
CA ASP A 161 -3.60 27.89 0.39
C ASP A 161 -4.61 26.73 0.39
N LEU A 162 -4.09 25.49 0.51
CA LEU A 162 -4.85 24.26 0.30
C LEU A 162 -6.09 24.16 1.19
N ALA A 163 -6.00 24.68 2.42
CA ALA A 163 -7.10 24.68 3.38
C ALA A 163 -8.33 25.48 2.91
N ARG A 164 -8.14 26.44 2.00
CA ARG A 164 -9.24 27.22 1.40
C ARG A 164 -9.72 26.66 0.07
N ASN A 165 -9.12 25.59 -0.42
CA ASN A 165 -9.45 25.01 -1.71
C ASN A 165 -9.75 23.49 -1.58
N PRO A 166 -10.95 23.13 -1.08
CA PRO A 166 -11.31 21.73 -0.85
C PRO A 166 -11.32 20.89 -2.13
N ARG A 167 -11.55 21.50 -3.29
CA ARG A 167 -11.49 20.82 -4.58
C ARG A 167 -10.07 20.43 -4.97
N LEU A 168 -9.12 21.36 -4.79
CA LEU A 168 -7.70 21.06 -4.94
C LEU A 168 -7.25 20.01 -3.94
N ASP A 169 -7.66 20.11 -2.68
CA ASP A 169 -7.37 19.14 -1.63
C ASP A 169 -7.85 17.73 -1.98
N ALA A 170 -9.13 17.59 -2.37
CA ALA A 170 -9.68 16.31 -2.85
C ALA A 170 -8.95 15.79 -4.08
N THR A 171 -8.56 16.67 -5.00
CA THR A 171 -7.80 16.28 -6.20
C THR A 171 -6.44 15.72 -5.82
N LEU A 172 -5.70 16.43 -4.96
CA LEU A 172 -4.37 15.99 -4.54
C LEU A 172 -4.45 14.69 -3.73
N LEU A 173 -5.50 14.50 -2.92
CA LEU A 173 -5.82 13.25 -2.23
C LEU A 173 -6.06 12.11 -3.24
N VAL A 174 -6.92 12.33 -4.24
CA VAL A 174 -7.24 11.36 -5.31
C VAL A 174 -6.02 10.99 -6.17
N LEU A 175 -5.10 11.94 -6.33
CA LEU A 175 -3.85 11.71 -7.06
C LEU A 175 -2.77 11.06 -6.17
N GLY A 176 -3.06 10.82 -4.89
CA GLY A 176 -2.13 10.21 -3.93
C GLY A 176 -0.95 11.13 -3.58
N PHE A 177 -1.15 12.45 -3.56
CA PHE A 177 -0.14 13.43 -3.16
C PHE A 177 -0.26 13.89 -1.71
N VAL A 178 -1.46 13.77 -1.15
CA VAL A 178 -1.75 14.15 0.23
C VAL A 178 -1.82 12.92 1.12
N GLY A 179 -1.07 13.05 2.23
CA GLY A 179 -0.95 12.20 3.40
C GLY A 179 -0.66 10.71 3.17
N ASP A 180 -0.71 9.97 4.28
CA ASP A 180 -0.42 8.53 4.34
C ASP A 180 -1.52 7.70 3.65
N GLU A 181 -2.63 8.34 3.26
CA GLU A 181 -3.75 7.76 2.51
C GLU A 181 -3.30 7.20 1.17
N SER A 182 -2.35 7.87 0.52
CA SER A 182 -1.75 7.39 -0.74
C SER A 182 -1.19 5.96 -0.61
N LEU A 183 -0.75 5.59 0.60
CA LEU A 183 -0.21 4.27 0.94
C LEU A 183 -1.31 3.24 1.23
N MET A 184 -2.46 3.70 1.71
CA MET A 184 -3.63 2.84 1.96
C MET A 184 -4.46 2.61 0.69
N VAL A 185 -4.39 3.54 -0.26
CA VAL A 185 -5.19 3.61 -1.48
C VAL A 185 -4.49 2.98 -2.69
N GLU A 186 -3.23 2.53 -2.59
CA GLU A 186 -2.47 2.03 -3.75
C GLU A 186 -3.08 0.78 -4.41
N GLY A 187 -3.83 -0.04 -3.64
CA GLY A 187 -4.66 -1.14 -4.17
C GLY A 187 -5.87 -0.68 -5.02
N ILE A 188 -6.24 0.60 -4.93
CA ILE A 188 -7.41 1.21 -5.57
C ILE A 188 -7.06 1.71 -6.98
N ASN A 189 -5.78 1.77 -7.36
CA ASN A 189 -5.34 2.22 -8.70
C ASN A 189 -6.02 1.47 -9.85
N GLY A 190 -6.38 0.20 -9.68
CA GLY A 190 -7.17 -0.56 -10.66
C GLY A 190 -8.58 0.04 -10.86
N THR A 191 -9.26 0.38 -9.76
CA THR A 191 -10.60 0.95 -9.78
C THR A 191 -10.59 2.44 -10.16
N VAL A 192 -9.56 3.20 -9.75
CA VAL A 192 -9.36 4.59 -10.21
C VAL A 192 -9.11 4.65 -11.71
N ASN A 193 -8.33 3.71 -12.27
CA ASN A 193 -8.13 3.65 -13.72
C ASN A 193 -9.42 3.27 -14.46
N ALA A 194 -10.20 2.32 -13.94
CA ALA A 194 -11.51 1.98 -14.49
C ALA A 194 -12.51 3.16 -14.41
N LEU A 195 -12.53 3.89 -13.28
CA LEU A 195 -13.35 5.09 -13.10
C LEU A 195 -12.88 6.25 -13.98
N LYS A 196 -11.56 6.47 -14.12
CA LYS A 196 -10.99 7.44 -15.06
C LYS A 196 -11.36 7.09 -16.50
N SER A 197 -11.28 5.83 -16.89
CA SER A 197 -11.74 5.36 -18.20
C SER A 197 -13.24 5.56 -18.38
N ALA A 198 -14.05 5.24 -17.38
CA ALA A 198 -15.50 5.44 -17.41
C ALA A 198 -15.89 6.93 -17.46
N LEU A 199 -15.12 7.81 -16.82
CA LEU A 199 -15.32 9.26 -16.88
C LEU A 199 -14.89 9.85 -18.22
N VAL A 200 -13.76 9.40 -18.78
CA VAL A 200 -13.34 9.77 -20.15
C VAL A 200 -14.38 9.31 -21.19
N LEU A 201 -15.03 8.17 -20.97
CA LEU A 201 -16.15 7.70 -21.79
C LEU A 201 -17.43 8.51 -21.56
N ALA A 202 -17.66 9.05 -20.36
CA ALA A 202 -18.77 9.94 -20.06
C ALA A 202 -18.62 11.30 -20.78
N ASP A 203 -17.40 11.86 -20.82
CA ASP A 203 -17.05 13.06 -21.60
C ASP A 203 -17.18 12.88 -23.12
N ALA A 204 -17.18 11.64 -23.62
CA ALA A 204 -17.43 11.33 -25.03
C ALA A 204 -18.91 11.46 -25.44
N GLY A 205 -19.76 12.07 -24.61
CA GLY A 205 -21.17 12.39 -24.92
C GLY A 205 -22.19 11.36 -24.44
N ILE A 206 -21.81 10.42 -23.57
CA ILE A 206 -22.73 9.42 -22.99
C ILE A 206 -23.34 9.92 -21.66
N ALA A 207 -22.80 10.99 -21.07
CA ALA A 207 -23.22 11.51 -19.76
C ALA A 207 -24.64 12.12 -19.72
N ASP A 208 -25.24 12.47 -20.86
CA ASP A 208 -26.50 13.22 -20.95
C ASP A 208 -27.75 12.41 -20.52
N VAL A 209 -27.59 11.13 -20.15
CA VAL A 209 -28.68 10.21 -19.82
C VAL A 209 -28.95 10.09 -18.31
N LEU A 210 -28.10 10.67 -17.44
CA LEU A 210 -28.26 10.54 -15.99
C LEU A 210 -28.77 11.84 -15.33
N PRO A 211 -29.89 11.81 -14.58
CA PRO A 211 -30.46 13.00 -13.96
C PRO A 211 -29.54 13.56 -12.86
N ARG A 212 -29.18 14.85 -13.00
CA ARG A 212 -28.31 15.60 -12.06
C ARG A 212 -28.83 15.64 -10.62
N GLU A 213 -30.15 15.60 -10.42
CA GLU A 213 -30.75 15.78 -9.09
C GLU A 213 -30.74 14.51 -8.20
N GLY A 214 -30.33 13.35 -8.74
CA GLY A 214 -30.29 12.08 -8.00
C GLY A 214 -28.89 11.63 -7.54
N GLY A 215 -27.85 12.46 -7.74
CA GLY A 215 -26.44 12.07 -7.62
C GLY A 215 -26.08 11.23 -6.37
N PRO A 216 -26.41 11.69 -5.14
CA PRO A 216 -26.09 10.96 -3.91
C PRO A 216 -26.86 9.64 -3.77
N ALA A 217 -28.14 9.61 -4.14
CA ALA A 217 -28.99 8.41 -4.07
C ALA A 217 -28.60 7.37 -5.12
N LEU A 218 -28.20 7.81 -6.31
CA LEU A 218 -27.67 6.96 -7.38
C LEU A 218 -26.30 6.38 -7.00
N LEU A 219 -25.45 7.16 -6.31
CA LEU A 219 -24.18 6.69 -5.75
C LEU A 219 -24.39 5.64 -4.67
N ALA A 220 -25.32 5.89 -3.73
CA ALA A 220 -25.70 4.91 -2.71
C ALA A 220 -26.26 3.64 -3.36
N ALA A 221 -27.13 3.76 -4.36
CA ALA A 221 -27.71 2.63 -5.08
C ALA A 221 -26.67 1.86 -5.93
N LEU A 222 -25.73 2.54 -6.59
CA LEU A 222 -24.65 1.89 -7.35
C LEU A 222 -23.64 1.20 -6.42
N ALA A 223 -23.31 1.82 -5.29
CA ALA A 223 -22.48 1.19 -4.25
C ALA A 223 -23.19 -0.02 -3.62
N GLU A 224 -24.51 0.06 -3.42
CA GLU A 224 -25.32 -1.02 -2.87
C GLU A 224 -25.54 -2.17 -3.87
N VAL A 225 -25.73 -1.88 -5.16
CA VAL A 225 -25.83 -2.89 -6.21
C VAL A 225 -24.47 -3.55 -6.48
N ALA A 226 -23.37 -2.80 -6.45
CA ALA A 226 -22.02 -3.34 -6.56
C ALA A 226 -21.63 -4.22 -5.34
N SER A 227 -22.15 -3.94 -4.15
CA SER A 227 -21.84 -4.71 -2.93
C SER A 227 -22.69 -5.97 -2.74
N ARG A 228 -23.93 -6.02 -3.27
CA ARG A 228 -24.84 -7.18 -3.08
C ARG A 228 -24.58 -8.36 -4.02
N ALA A 229 -24.14 -8.13 -5.26
CA ALA A 229 -23.84 -9.20 -6.21
C ALA A 229 -22.54 -9.97 -5.88
N ASP A 230 -21.71 -9.43 -4.99
CA ASP A 230 -20.32 -9.85 -4.76
C ASP A 230 -20.11 -10.49 -3.37
N LEU A 231 -21.11 -10.51 -2.48
CA LEU A 231 -20.87 -10.83 -1.06
C LEU A 231 -20.43 -12.29 -0.82
N ARG A 232 -20.95 -13.24 -1.60
CA ARG A 232 -20.48 -14.64 -1.60
C ARG A 232 -19.11 -14.80 -2.22
N ASP A 233 -18.83 -14.11 -3.33
CA ASP A 233 -17.54 -14.14 -4.02
C ASP A 233 -16.46 -13.45 -3.18
N VAL A 234 -16.79 -12.37 -2.49
CA VAL A 234 -15.95 -11.69 -1.50
C VAL A 234 -15.65 -12.61 -0.33
N MET A 235 -16.65 -13.31 0.22
CA MET A 235 -16.41 -14.30 1.29
C MET A 235 -15.56 -15.49 0.82
N ALA A 236 -15.76 -15.97 -0.40
CA ALA A 236 -14.95 -17.04 -1.00
C ALA A 236 -13.49 -16.58 -1.19
N ARG A 237 -13.27 -15.40 -1.79
CA ARG A 237 -11.94 -14.79 -1.93
C ARG A 237 -11.27 -14.57 -0.58
N ARG A 238 -12.02 -14.16 0.46
CA ARG A 238 -11.50 -13.98 1.82
C ARG A 238 -11.04 -15.32 2.43
N ALA A 239 -11.77 -16.41 2.18
CA ALA A 239 -11.36 -17.73 2.61
C ALA A 239 -10.07 -18.17 1.90
N ASP A 240 -10.00 -17.98 0.58
CA ASP A 240 -8.82 -18.31 -0.24
C ASP A 240 -7.57 -17.51 0.19
N GLU A 241 -7.72 -16.22 0.44
CA GLU A 241 -6.62 -15.36 0.92
C GLU A 241 -6.13 -15.76 2.30
N SER A 242 -7.04 -16.15 3.20
CA SER A 242 -6.69 -16.62 4.54
C SER A 242 -5.92 -17.94 4.49
N GLU A 243 -6.35 -18.86 3.62
CA GLU A 243 -5.64 -20.13 3.40
C GLU A 243 -4.27 -19.91 2.76
N LEU A 244 -4.18 -19.03 1.76
CA LEU A 244 -2.92 -18.67 1.12
C LEU A 244 -1.95 -18.05 2.12
N LEU A 245 -2.44 -17.18 3.01
CA LEU A 245 -1.64 -16.59 4.07
C LEU A 245 -1.14 -17.66 5.04
N ARG A 246 -1.98 -18.58 5.50
CA ARG A 246 -1.53 -19.73 6.32
C ARG A 246 -0.45 -20.54 5.63
N LYS A 247 -0.62 -20.86 4.35
CA LYS A 247 0.35 -21.61 3.55
C LYS A 247 1.69 -20.89 3.49
N ARG A 248 1.68 -19.56 3.28
CA ARG A 248 2.90 -18.73 3.29
C ARG A 248 3.56 -18.70 4.66
N LEU A 249 2.80 -18.48 5.73
CA LEU A 249 3.32 -18.51 7.10
C LEU A 249 3.99 -19.86 7.41
N THR A 250 3.32 -20.96 7.06
CA THR A 250 3.84 -22.33 7.22
C THR A 250 5.14 -22.54 6.42
N LEU A 251 5.19 -22.08 5.17
CA LEU A 251 6.39 -22.16 4.32
C LEU A 251 7.60 -21.45 4.95
N HIS A 252 7.35 -20.37 5.70
CA HIS A 252 8.37 -19.61 6.40
C HIS A 252 8.62 -20.11 7.84
N GLY A 253 8.09 -21.27 8.21
CA GLY A 253 8.32 -21.92 9.50
C GLY A 253 7.41 -21.47 10.64
N VAL A 254 6.42 -20.61 10.35
CA VAL A 254 5.41 -20.17 11.32
C VAL A 254 4.32 -21.23 11.37
N ASN A 255 4.56 -22.32 12.10
CA ASN A 255 3.68 -23.49 12.15
C ASN A 255 2.68 -23.47 13.33
N GLU A 256 2.88 -22.58 14.28
CA GLU A 256 2.02 -22.48 15.45
C GLU A 256 0.64 -21.91 15.07
N LYS A 257 -0.42 -22.70 15.28
CA LYS A 257 -1.78 -22.35 14.87
C LYS A 257 -2.30 -21.07 15.55
N SER A 258 -2.12 -20.94 16.87
CA SER A 258 -2.50 -19.74 17.65
C SER A 258 -1.89 -18.48 17.08
N LEU A 259 -0.62 -18.58 16.67
CA LEU A 259 0.08 -17.47 16.05
C LEU A 259 -0.48 -17.15 14.66
N GLN A 260 -0.64 -18.16 13.79
CA GLN A 260 -1.26 -17.95 12.48
C GLN A 260 -2.65 -17.30 12.61
N ASP A 261 -3.46 -17.74 13.58
CA ASP A 261 -4.80 -17.21 13.84
C ASP A 261 -4.75 -15.73 14.26
N THR A 262 -3.76 -15.34 15.06
CA THR A 262 -3.55 -13.94 15.47
C THR A 262 -3.16 -13.06 14.28
N ILE A 263 -2.23 -13.52 13.43
CA ILE A 263 -1.82 -12.81 12.22
C ILE A 263 -2.99 -12.66 11.24
N LEU A 264 -3.82 -13.71 11.10
CA LEU A 264 -5.01 -13.70 10.24
C LEU A 264 -6.07 -12.72 10.75
N ALA A 265 -6.32 -12.69 12.06
CA ALA A 265 -7.27 -11.75 12.66
C ALA A 265 -6.82 -10.30 12.41
N TYR A 266 -5.54 -10.02 12.60
CA TYR A 266 -4.94 -8.71 12.30
C TYR A 266 -5.06 -8.35 10.81
N ALA A 267 -4.68 -9.26 9.91
CA ALA A 267 -4.78 -9.04 8.47
C ALA A 267 -6.23 -8.82 8.00
N SER A 268 -7.20 -9.55 8.57
CA SER A 268 -8.62 -9.39 8.29
C SER A 268 -9.16 -8.05 8.78
N GLY A 269 -8.75 -7.59 9.97
CA GLY A 269 -9.11 -6.28 10.50
C GLY A 269 -8.62 -5.15 9.59
N ASN A 270 -7.34 -5.19 9.21
CA ASN A 270 -6.75 -4.23 8.28
C ASN A 270 -7.44 -4.23 6.91
N ARG A 271 -7.90 -5.40 6.42
CA ARG A 271 -8.64 -5.47 5.16
C ARG A 271 -9.99 -4.78 5.28
N GLN A 272 -10.76 -5.08 6.32
CA GLN A 272 -12.10 -4.51 6.50
C GLN A 272 -12.04 -2.98 6.57
N ALA A 273 -11.11 -2.43 7.34
CA ALA A 273 -10.98 -0.98 7.44
C ALA A 273 -10.47 -0.34 6.13
N LYS A 274 -9.62 -1.03 5.36
CA LYS A 274 -9.28 -0.61 3.99
C LYS A 274 -10.50 -0.57 3.07
N GLU A 275 -11.42 -1.53 3.18
CA GLU A 275 -12.66 -1.52 2.38
C GLU A 275 -13.56 -0.33 2.73
N ASP A 276 -13.68 0.01 4.02
CA ASP A 276 -14.47 1.15 4.48
C ASP A 276 -13.87 2.48 3.97
N LEU A 277 -12.54 2.61 4.03
CA LEU A 277 -11.81 3.73 3.45
C LEU A 277 -11.96 3.79 1.93
N ASP A 278 -11.86 2.64 1.24
CA ASP A 278 -12.02 2.55 -0.22
C ASP A 278 -13.42 2.98 -0.67
N ALA A 279 -14.47 2.55 0.03
CA ALA A 279 -15.84 2.98 -0.26
C ALA A 279 -15.99 4.50 -0.13
N LYS A 280 -15.44 5.10 0.93
CA LYS A 280 -15.48 6.55 1.14
C LYS A 280 -14.69 7.30 0.08
N TYR A 281 -13.48 6.83 -0.22
CA TYR A 281 -12.60 7.39 -1.23
C TYR A 281 -13.24 7.36 -2.63
N LYS A 282 -13.85 6.24 -3.02
CA LYS A 282 -14.61 6.10 -4.28
C LYS A 282 -15.77 7.09 -4.35
N GLY A 283 -16.48 7.31 -3.25
CA GLY A 283 -17.54 8.32 -3.16
C GLY A 283 -17.02 9.74 -3.46
N ILE A 284 -15.90 10.11 -2.85
CA ILE A 284 -15.23 11.40 -3.09
C ILE A 284 -14.80 11.52 -4.56
N LEU A 285 -14.16 10.48 -5.10
CA LEU A 285 -13.69 10.46 -6.50
C LEU A 285 -14.82 10.66 -7.50
N VAL A 286 -15.92 9.91 -7.36
CA VAL A 286 -17.08 10.01 -8.25
C VAL A 286 -17.72 11.39 -8.13
N GLY A 287 -17.88 11.89 -6.90
CA GLY A 287 -18.48 13.20 -6.69
C GLY A 287 -17.63 14.36 -7.21
N LEU A 288 -16.30 14.26 -7.10
CA LEU A 288 -15.37 15.22 -7.70
C LEU A 288 -15.48 15.21 -9.24
N GLY A 289 -15.44 14.02 -9.84
CA GLY A 289 -15.42 13.91 -11.30
C GLY A 289 -16.75 14.26 -11.99
N ARG A 290 -17.87 14.17 -11.26
CA ARG A 290 -19.21 14.54 -11.76
C ARG A 290 -19.70 15.88 -11.26
N ASP A 291 -18.85 16.64 -10.56
CA ASP A 291 -19.19 17.93 -9.96
C ASP A 291 -20.45 17.88 -9.07
N LEU A 292 -20.59 16.79 -8.30
CA LEU A 292 -21.79 16.52 -7.47
C LEU A 292 -21.75 17.23 -6.11
N PHE A 293 -20.59 17.74 -5.71
CA PHE A 293 -20.40 18.37 -4.41
C PHE A 293 -20.14 19.87 -4.58
N SER A 294 -20.85 20.67 -3.81
CA SER A 294 -20.37 22.03 -3.51
C SER A 294 -19.06 21.95 -2.72
N ASP A 295 -18.28 23.03 -2.73
CA ASP A 295 -17.03 23.09 -1.98
C ASP A 295 -17.22 22.82 -0.47
N ALA A 296 -18.34 23.27 0.10
CA ALA A 296 -18.68 22.98 1.49
C ALA A 296 -19.00 21.50 1.74
N GLN A 297 -19.73 20.84 0.83
CA GLN A 297 -20.00 19.40 0.92
C GLN A 297 -18.72 18.58 0.76
N LEU A 298 -17.86 18.96 -0.19
CA LEU A 298 -16.59 18.30 -0.42
C LEU A 298 -15.66 18.44 0.78
N ALA A 299 -15.56 19.64 1.37
CA ALA A 299 -14.84 19.85 2.61
C ALA A 299 -15.36 18.96 3.75
N GLY A 300 -16.69 18.81 3.86
CA GLY A 300 -17.31 17.87 4.81
C GLY A 300 -16.89 16.42 4.56
N GLN A 301 -16.98 15.94 3.31
CA GLN A 301 -16.56 14.58 2.95
C GLN A 301 -15.07 14.31 3.20
N LEU A 302 -14.21 15.30 2.96
CA LEU A 302 -12.77 15.21 3.24
C LEU A 302 -12.48 15.13 4.74
N ASN A 303 -13.20 15.90 5.56
CA ASN A 303 -13.06 15.84 7.01
C ASN A 303 -13.52 14.49 7.56
N GLU A 304 -14.64 13.96 7.08
CA GLU A 304 -15.11 12.61 7.43
C GLU A 304 -14.10 11.54 7.01
N PHE A 305 -13.53 11.64 5.80
CA PHE A 305 -12.51 10.70 5.33
C PHE A 305 -11.27 10.74 6.22
N ARG A 306 -10.76 11.93 6.56
CA ARG A 306 -9.62 12.10 7.48
C ARG A 306 -9.87 11.55 8.87
N ALA A 307 -11.09 11.71 9.39
CA ALA A 307 -11.49 11.10 10.64
C ALA A 307 -11.40 9.57 10.58
N LEU A 308 -11.94 8.95 9.52
CA LEU A 308 -11.84 7.50 9.31
C LEU A 308 -10.39 7.02 9.19
N ILE A 309 -9.51 7.81 8.56
CA ILE A 309 -8.08 7.49 8.46
C ILE A 309 -7.41 7.53 9.84
N GLN A 310 -7.75 8.53 10.66
CA GLN A 310 -7.23 8.59 12.02
C GLN A 310 -7.72 7.42 12.86
N GLU A 311 -9.00 7.09 12.79
CA GLU A 311 -9.58 5.92 13.47
C GLU A 311 -8.89 4.61 13.03
N GLU A 312 -8.62 4.45 11.73
CA GLU A 312 -7.89 3.31 11.20
C GLU A 312 -6.43 3.28 11.66
N ASN A 313 -5.75 4.43 11.69
CA ASN A 313 -4.38 4.51 12.20
C ASN A 313 -4.32 4.10 13.69
N ASP A 314 -5.23 4.63 14.51
CA ASP A 314 -5.33 4.30 15.93
C ASP A 314 -5.64 2.79 16.12
N PHE A 315 -6.57 2.25 15.34
CA PHE A 315 -6.88 0.82 15.33
C PHE A 315 -5.66 -0.02 14.97
N ARG A 316 -4.95 0.32 13.89
CA ARG A 316 -3.74 -0.39 13.45
C ARG A 316 -2.63 -0.32 14.48
N GLU A 317 -2.43 0.81 15.13
CA GLU A 317 -1.42 0.96 16.17
C GLU A 317 -1.73 0.02 17.34
N VAL A 318 -2.97 0.00 17.83
CA VAL A 318 -3.39 -0.92 18.91
C VAL A 318 -3.26 -2.37 18.49
N ALA A 319 -3.72 -2.71 17.28
CA ALA A 319 -3.70 -4.07 16.78
C ALA A 319 -2.26 -4.55 16.50
N PHE A 320 -1.38 -3.68 16.00
CA PHE A 320 0.04 -3.95 15.82
C PHE A 320 0.76 -4.11 17.16
N ASN A 321 0.49 -3.25 18.14
CA ASN A 321 1.07 -3.39 19.48
C ASN A 321 0.66 -4.71 20.13
N THR A 322 -0.60 -5.12 19.97
CA THR A 322 -1.10 -6.42 20.44
C THR A 322 -0.38 -7.57 19.74
N LEU A 323 -0.26 -7.50 18.41
CA LEU A 323 0.46 -8.48 17.61
C LEU A 323 1.93 -8.58 18.03
N SER A 324 2.60 -7.43 18.18
CA SER A 324 4.02 -7.31 18.56
C SER A 324 4.29 -7.86 19.96
N GLN A 325 3.40 -7.62 20.92
CA GLN A 325 3.49 -8.21 22.26
C GLN A 325 3.34 -9.73 22.25
N ASN A 326 2.41 -10.26 21.46
CA ASN A 326 2.19 -11.70 21.32
C ASN A 326 3.34 -12.38 20.57
N LEU A 327 4.01 -11.66 19.68
CA LEU A 327 5.04 -12.21 18.79
C LEU A 327 6.47 -11.97 19.20
N ASP A 328 6.69 -11.01 20.11
CA ASP A 328 8.00 -10.54 20.51
C ASP A 328 8.85 -10.24 19.26
N PHE A 329 8.39 -9.32 18.41
CA PHE A 329 9.08 -9.00 17.15
C PHE A 329 10.55 -8.59 17.36
N GLY A 330 10.88 -8.03 18.52
CA GLY A 330 12.26 -7.75 18.92
C GLY A 330 13.16 -8.99 18.98
N LYS A 331 12.60 -10.18 19.22
CA LYS A 331 13.31 -11.47 19.17
C LYS A 331 13.14 -12.21 17.84
N ASN A 332 12.20 -11.78 16.99
CA ASN A 332 11.85 -12.44 15.73
C ASN A 332 11.86 -11.47 14.54
N PRO A 333 13.00 -10.81 14.22
CA PRO A 333 13.05 -9.77 13.19
C PRO A 333 12.70 -10.30 11.79
N ARG A 334 12.97 -11.57 11.51
CA ARG A 334 12.58 -12.22 10.25
C ARG A 334 11.06 -12.36 10.09
N LEU A 335 10.36 -12.60 11.19
CA LEU A 335 8.90 -12.66 11.16
C LEU A 335 8.32 -11.27 10.92
N ASP A 336 8.84 -10.24 11.57
CA ASP A 336 8.44 -8.86 11.32
C ASP A 336 8.64 -8.49 9.84
N ALA A 337 9.84 -8.74 9.31
CA ALA A 337 10.13 -8.48 7.89
C ALA A 337 9.28 -9.33 6.93
N LEU A 338 8.94 -10.58 7.29
CA LEU A 338 8.01 -11.39 6.51
C LEU A 338 6.63 -10.74 6.47
N LEU A 339 6.07 -10.36 7.62
CA LEU A 339 4.74 -9.73 7.68
C LEU A 339 4.73 -8.37 6.95
N MET A 340 5.84 -7.62 7.02
CA MET A 340 6.04 -6.39 6.27
C MET A 340 6.08 -6.66 4.75
N SER A 341 6.83 -7.67 4.30
CA SER A 341 6.91 -8.04 2.88
C SER A 341 5.59 -8.58 2.31
N LEU A 342 4.74 -9.15 3.17
CA LEU A 342 3.39 -9.57 2.83
C LEU A 342 2.38 -8.41 2.84
N GLY A 343 2.80 -7.20 3.25
CA GLY A 343 1.93 -6.03 3.39
C GLY A 343 0.89 -6.18 4.50
N ILE A 344 1.18 -7.03 5.48
CA ILE A 344 0.34 -7.24 6.66
C ILE A 344 0.66 -6.16 7.67
N THR A 345 1.93 -6.03 8.05
CA THR A 345 2.43 -4.98 8.93
C THR A 345 3.04 -3.84 8.13
N GLY A 346 2.90 -2.64 8.69
CA GLY A 346 3.47 -1.42 8.14
C GLY A 346 2.91 -0.97 6.78
N ASN A 347 3.24 0.26 6.38
CA ASN A 347 2.78 0.90 5.13
C ASN A 347 3.96 1.13 4.17
N GLU A 348 5.10 0.47 4.40
CA GLU A 348 6.38 0.75 3.76
C GLU A 348 6.42 0.26 2.32
N LEU A 349 5.73 -0.84 2.03
CA LEU A 349 5.58 -1.35 0.67
C LEU A 349 5.03 -0.29 -0.28
N ALA A 350 4.11 0.56 0.20
CA ALA A 350 3.56 1.61 -0.61
C ALA A 350 4.49 2.83 -0.75
N LEU A 351 5.45 3.01 0.16
CA LEU A 351 6.53 4.00 -0.03
C LEU A 351 7.54 3.54 -1.08
N VAL A 352 7.69 2.23 -1.23
CA VAL A 352 8.59 1.58 -2.19
C VAL A 352 7.93 1.40 -3.57
N SER A 353 6.62 1.14 -3.61
CA SER A 353 5.83 0.87 -4.82
C SER A 353 5.59 2.10 -5.71
N VAL A 354 5.86 3.31 -5.21
CA VAL A 354 5.38 4.58 -5.81
C VAL A 354 5.70 4.73 -7.30
N ASN A 355 6.75 4.12 -7.85
CA ASN A 355 6.91 3.99 -9.31
C ASN A 355 7.78 2.79 -9.68
N GLU A 356 7.23 1.83 -10.42
CA GLU A 356 8.05 0.89 -11.19
C GLU A 356 8.50 1.51 -12.52
N PRO A 357 9.77 1.87 -12.71
CA PRO A 357 10.49 1.38 -13.85
C PRO A 357 10.95 -0.02 -13.48
N LYS A 358 10.29 -1.06 -14.02
CA LYS A 358 10.58 -2.52 -13.87
C LYS A 358 12.02 -2.95 -14.23
N LEU A 359 12.93 -2.00 -14.41
CA LEU A 359 14.25 -2.11 -15.01
C LEU A 359 15.38 -2.15 -13.97
N LYS A 360 15.32 -1.38 -12.87
CA LYS A 360 16.42 -1.32 -11.89
C LYS A 360 16.63 -2.64 -11.12
N THR A 361 15.55 -3.32 -10.74
CA THR A 361 15.62 -4.64 -10.07
C THR A 361 16.23 -5.73 -10.96
N ARG A 362 16.31 -5.54 -12.29
CA ARG A 362 16.99 -6.47 -13.20
C ARG A 362 18.51 -6.26 -13.20
N GLN A 363 18.95 -5.00 -13.17
CA GLN A 363 20.37 -4.65 -13.13
C GLN A 363 21.00 -5.13 -11.81
N LEU A 364 20.34 -4.87 -10.68
CA LEU A 364 20.82 -5.29 -9.36
C LEU A 364 20.95 -6.81 -9.24
N LYS A 365 20.02 -7.58 -9.81
CA LYS A 365 20.13 -9.05 -9.89
C LYS A 365 21.27 -9.52 -10.79
N GLN A 366 21.56 -8.77 -11.85
CA GLN A 366 22.64 -9.09 -12.78
C GLN A 366 24.01 -8.78 -12.15
N ASP A 367 24.15 -7.64 -11.49
CA ASP A 367 25.35 -7.22 -10.78
C ASP A 367 25.66 -8.16 -9.60
N LEU A 368 24.64 -8.58 -8.84
CA LEU A 368 24.80 -9.58 -7.77
C LEU A 368 25.19 -10.98 -8.31
N ALA A 369 24.70 -11.35 -9.49
CA ALA A 369 25.09 -12.60 -10.16
C ALA A 369 26.55 -12.55 -10.65
N GLU A 370 26.99 -11.42 -11.23
CA GLU A 370 28.39 -11.23 -11.64
C GLU A 370 29.35 -11.20 -10.45
N ILE A 371 28.96 -10.58 -9.33
CA ILE A 371 29.75 -10.60 -8.08
C ILE A 371 29.89 -12.03 -7.55
N SER A 372 28.82 -12.84 -7.64
CA SER A 372 28.85 -14.24 -7.20
C SER A 372 29.77 -15.09 -8.09
N GLN A 373 29.71 -14.92 -9.42
CA GLN A 373 30.58 -15.65 -10.36
C GLN A 373 32.07 -15.25 -10.24
N ASN A 374 32.35 -13.98 -9.93
CA ASN A 374 33.72 -13.49 -9.74
C ASN A 374 34.36 -13.94 -8.41
N LYS A 375 33.56 -14.30 -7.40
CA LYS A 375 34.06 -14.90 -6.16
C LYS A 375 34.50 -16.36 -6.35
N GLU A 376 33.77 -17.14 -7.15
CA GLU A 376 34.10 -18.55 -7.44
C GLU A 376 35.37 -18.69 -8.29
N THR A 377 35.60 -17.77 -9.23
CA THR A 377 36.79 -17.80 -10.10
C THR A 377 38.08 -17.35 -9.42
N LYS A 378 38.01 -16.61 -8.29
CA LYS A 378 39.20 -16.17 -7.55
C LYS A 378 39.76 -17.21 -6.56
N VAL A 379 39.07 -18.32 -6.32
CA VAL A 379 39.54 -19.39 -5.41
C VAL A 379 40.48 -20.39 -6.14
N VAL A 380 40.55 -20.38 -7.48
CA VAL A 380 41.24 -21.42 -8.27
C VAL A 380 42.68 -21.05 -8.70
N LYS A 381 43.32 -20.02 -8.11
CA LYS A 381 44.76 -19.76 -8.36
C LYS A 381 45.52 -19.50 -7.07
N LYS A 382 45.77 -20.58 -6.35
CA LYS A 382 46.85 -20.69 -5.38
C LYS A 382 47.44 -22.10 -5.47
N ASP A 383 48.20 -22.31 -6.52
CA ASP A 383 49.25 -23.34 -6.61
C ASP A 383 50.58 -22.62 -6.80
#